data_AF-A0A839ND73-F1
#
_entry.id   AF-A0A839ND73-F1
#
_cell.length_a   1.000
_cell.length_b   1.000
_cell.length_c   1.000
_cell.angle_alpha   90.00
_cell.angle_beta   90.00
_cell.angle_gamma   90.00
#
_symmetry.space_group_name_H-M   'P 1'
#
loop_
_entity.id
_entity.type
_entity.pdbx_description
1 polymer ?
#
loop_
_entity_poly.entity_id
_entity_poly.type
_entity_poly.pdbx_seq_one_letter_code
_entity_poly.pdbx_strand_id
1 'polypeptide(L)'
;MRFLRAYAHLMASRLFGNVPILIDSENIGRLATIEKSTAAQVRQFIIAEMNECIEALEDARPNQSIHIGAVTKYTALLLKAKAAADLAGNDNSSPHWEEVLDATNKIIASNKFSLYPNLYELFKLPGKLANESLFELQYSDFGVGTGDIVRPGVDWGTFFRWQGPSGDQKGSPISGAGWVPPSQNIVDFLTNRGDVERLKNTIQYCGINGNPATSVTTPSGDVVYGNPFGIKYFNGKAYLPKAQMTEGRMEYGANNNVRILRYADVLLLNAEAKVRKGQNGDEPFRLVRERAKLGAIANVTLNQILDERRAEFACEWWGERFNDLVRTGKAKEVFGAKFIPGVSESLPIPQTQIDANPNFR
;
A
#
# COMPACT_ATOMS: atom_id res chain seq x y z
N MET A 1 10.72 -17.34 3.22
CA MET A 1 10.06 -17.41 4.55
C MET A 1 10.35 -16.21 5.44
N ARG A 2 11.63 -15.86 5.71
CA ARG A 2 12.03 -14.73 6.59
C ARG A 2 11.36 -13.40 6.24
N PHE A 3 11.36 -13.03 4.95
CA PHE A 3 10.66 -11.83 4.46
C PHE A 3 9.17 -11.81 4.85
N LEU A 4 8.43 -12.88 4.59
CA LEU A 4 6.99 -12.93 4.87
C LEU A 4 6.72 -12.82 6.38
N ARG A 5 7.55 -13.47 7.21
CA ARG A 5 7.50 -13.31 8.67
C ARG A 5 7.76 -11.87 9.08
N ALA A 6 8.82 -11.24 8.58
CA ALA A 6 9.14 -9.85 8.89
C ALA A 6 8.04 -8.88 8.44
N TYR A 7 7.47 -9.10 7.26
CA TYR A 7 6.35 -8.32 6.73
C TYR A 7 5.10 -8.47 7.61
N ALA A 8 4.77 -9.69 8.04
CA ALA A 8 3.65 -9.93 8.95
C ALA A 8 3.85 -9.22 10.31
N HIS A 9 5.06 -9.24 10.86
CA HIS A 9 5.39 -8.49 12.09
C HIS A 9 5.28 -6.98 11.88
N LEU A 10 5.69 -6.46 10.72
CA LEU A 10 5.53 -5.04 10.40
C LEU A 10 4.06 -4.65 10.40
N MET A 11 3.21 -5.42 9.72
CA MET A 11 1.77 -5.16 9.65
C MET A 11 1.11 -5.28 11.02
N ALA A 12 1.43 -6.34 11.77
CA ALA A 12 0.90 -6.54 13.12
C ALA A 12 1.28 -5.39 14.05
N SER A 13 2.54 -4.95 14.04
CA SER A 13 2.99 -3.85 14.90
C SER A 13 2.47 -2.49 14.44
N ARG A 14 2.24 -2.25 13.14
CA ARG A 14 1.56 -1.03 12.66
C ARG A 14 0.11 -0.97 13.09
N LEU A 15 -0.56 -2.12 13.21
CA LEU A 15 -1.97 -2.19 13.62
C LEU A 15 -2.13 -2.17 15.13
N PHE A 16 -1.34 -2.95 15.87
CA PHE A 16 -1.54 -3.23 17.29
C PHE A 16 -0.47 -2.62 18.20
N GLY A 17 0.52 -1.94 17.63
CA GLY A 17 1.64 -1.36 18.38
C GLY A 17 2.60 -2.45 18.85
N ASN A 18 2.60 -2.73 20.16
CA ASN A 18 3.48 -3.70 20.79
C ASN A 18 2.95 -5.12 20.57
N VAL A 19 3.75 -5.98 19.96
CA VAL A 19 3.38 -7.36 19.60
C VAL A 19 4.52 -8.32 19.93
N PRO A 20 4.24 -9.59 20.25
CA PRO A 20 5.29 -10.58 20.45
C PRO A 20 6.07 -10.83 19.16
N ILE A 21 7.38 -11.06 19.28
CA ILE A 21 8.22 -11.50 18.17
C ILE A 21 8.23 -13.03 18.14
N LEU A 22 7.70 -13.61 17.06
CA LEU A 22 7.56 -15.06 16.87
C LEU A 22 8.48 -15.52 15.74
N ILE A 23 9.55 -16.21 16.09
CA ILE A 23 10.58 -16.67 15.13
C ILE A 23 10.40 -18.16 14.77
N ASP A 24 10.06 -19.01 15.74
CA ASP A 24 9.92 -20.47 15.58
C ASP A 24 8.49 -20.95 15.87
N SER A 25 8.12 -22.08 15.28
CA SER A 25 7.00 -22.93 15.65
C SER A 25 6.98 -23.35 17.12
N GLU A 26 8.14 -23.52 17.78
CA GLU A 26 8.21 -23.83 19.22
C GLU A 26 7.61 -22.71 20.09
N ASN A 27 7.61 -21.46 19.59
CA ASN A 27 6.98 -20.35 20.30
C ASN A 27 5.46 -20.51 20.41
N ILE A 28 4.83 -21.36 19.58
CA ILE A 28 3.40 -21.68 19.68
C ILE A 28 3.09 -22.29 21.06
N GLY A 29 3.98 -23.13 21.59
CA GLY A 29 3.83 -23.73 22.92
C GLY A 29 3.92 -22.71 24.06
N ARG A 30 4.47 -21.52 23.80
CA ARG A 30 4.63 -20.43 24.78
C ARG A 30 3.64 -19.28 24.57
N LEU A 31 2.65 -19.43 23.69
CA LEU A 31 1.68 -18.35 23.40
C LEU A 31 0.94 -17.86 24.64
N ALA A 32 0.74 -18.72 25.65
CA ALA A 32 0.09 -18.36 26.91
C ALA A 32 0.98 -17.55 27.87
N THR A 33 2.30 -17.48 27.63
CA THR A 33 3.26 -16.85 28.55
C THR A 33 4.21 -15.85 27.88
N ILE A 34 4.19 -15.73 26.55
CA ILE A 34 5.05 -14.80 25.82
C ILE A 34 4.69 -13.34 26.12
N GLU A 35 5.71 -12.49 26.22
CA GLU A 35 5.54 -11.06 26.43
C GLU A 35 5.49 -10.28 25.11
N LYS A 36 4.90 -9.08 25.16
CA LYS A 36 4.93 -8.16 24.01
C LYS A 36 6.34 -7.57 23.86
N SER A 37 6.82 -7.50 22.63
CA SER A 37 7.95 -6.64 22.27
C SER A 37 7.44 -5.26 21.90
N THR A 38 8.23 -4.22 22.17
CA THR A 38 7.87 -2.86 21.77
C THR A 38 7.85 -2.74 20.24
N ALA A 39 7.05 -1.82 19.70
CA ALA A 39 7.03 -1.55 18.26
C ALA A 39 8.45 -1.28 17.71
N ALA A 40 9.30 -0.59 18.48
CA ALA A 40 10.69 -0.33 18.13
C ALA A 40 11.52 -1.62 18.05
N GLN A 41 11.42 -2.51 19.04
CA GLN A 41 12.09 -3.82 19.02
C GLN A 41 11.65 -4.66 17.81
N VAL A 42 10.35 -4.62 17.46
CA VAL A 42 9.83 -5.32 16.27
C VAL A 42 10.45 -4.77 14.99
N ARG A 43 10.58 -3.44 14.84
CA ARG A 43 11.26 -2.84 13.67
C ARG A 43 12.73 -3.20 13.61
N GLN A 44 13.44 -3.19 14.73
CA GLN A 44 14.84 -3.61 14.80
C GLN A 44 15.01 -5.08 14.39
N PHE A 45 14.12 -5.96 14.87
CA PHE A 45 14.08 -7.36 14.44
C PHE A 45 13.89 -7.50 12.93
N ILE A 46 12.97 -6.73 12.34
CA ILE A 46 12.73 -6.74 10.88
C ILE A 46 14.01 -6.32 10.13
N ILE A 47 14.68 -5.26 10.57
CA ILE A 47 15.92 -4.78 9.96
C ILE A 47 17.00 -5.87 10.03
N ALA A 48 17.18 -6.51 11.19
CA ALA A 48 18.13 -7.60 11.37
C ALA A 48 17.83 -8.78 10.44
N GLU A 49 16.57 -9.23 10.39
CA GLU A 49 16.12 -10.30 9.50
C GLU A 49 16.42 -10.00 8.02
N MET A 50 16.20 -8.74 7.59
CA MET A 50 16.48 -8.35 6.21
C MET A 50 17.99 -8.31 5.95
N ASN A 51 18.79 -7.76 6.86
CA ASN A 51 20.25 -7.74 6.71
C ASN A 51 20.83 -9.15 6.53
N GLU A 52 20.30 -10.14 7.25
CA GLU A 52 20.78 -11.51 7.15
C GLU A 52 20.28 -12.25 5.89
N CYS A 53 19.08 -11.94 5.39
CA CYS A 53 18.51 -12.68 4.26
C CYS A 53 18.75 -12.05 2.89
N ILE A 54 19.06 -10.75 2.81
CA ILE A 54 19.18 -9.99 1.55
C ILE A 54 20.15 -10.61 0.56
N GLU A 55 21.31 -11.12 1.02
CA GLU A 55 22.33 -11.70 0.14
C GLU A 55 21.98 -13.12 -0.37
N ALA A 56 21.03 -13.80 0.28
CA ALA A 56 20.54 -15.10 -0.17
C ALA A 56 19.34 -15.00 -1.14
N LEU A 57 18.77 -13.80 -1.28
CA LEU A 57 17.64 -13.57 -2.19
C LEU A 57 18.15 -13.28 -3.60
N GLU A 58 17.33 -13.65 -4.59
CA GLU A 58 17.66 -13.44 -6.00
C GLU A 58 17.86 -11.96 -6.31
N ASP A 59 18.96 -11.64 -6.98
CA ASP A 59 19.25 -10.31 -7.50
C ASP A 59 18.55 -10.07 -8.85
N ALA A 60 17.22 -10.10 -8.82
CA ALA A 60 16.37 -9.87 -9.99
C ALA A 60 15.20 -8.97 -9.60
N ARG A 61 14.54 -8.39 -10.60
CA ARG A 61 13.19 -7.85 -10.37
C ARG A 61 12.21 -9.01 -10.16
N PRO A 62 11.11 -8.82 -9.41
CA PRO A 62 10.11 -9.88 -9.23
C PRO A 62 9.58 -10.46 -10.54
N ASN A 63 9.47 -9.66 -11.60
CA ASN A 63 9.02 -10.12 -12.92
C ASN A 63 10.10 -10.83 -13.77
N GLN A 64 11.34 -10.86 -13.27
CA GLN A 64 12.48 -11.53 -13.87
C GLN A 64 13.03 -12.64 -12.98
N SER A 65 12.43 -12.86 -11.80
CA SER A 65 12.79 -13.94 -10.90
C SER A 65 12.47 -15.29 -11.51
N ILE A 66 13.26 -16.32 -11.17
CA ILE A 66 12.97 -17.72 -11.51
C ILE A 66 11.53 -18.10 -11.13
N HIS A 67 11.08 -17.62 -9.97
CA HIS A 67 9.68 -17.71 -9.54
C HIS A 67 9.03 -16.35 -9.70
N ILE A 68 8.39 -16.12 -10.85
CA ILE A 68 7.78 -14.84 -11.19
C ILE A 68 6.86 -14.33 -10.06
N GLY A 69 7.13 -13.11 -9.59
CA GLY A 69 6.40 -12.46 -8.49
C GLY A 69 6.90 -12.81 -7.09
N ALA A 70 7.93 -13.66 -6.96
CA ALA A 70 8.54 -13.98 -5.68
C ALA A 70 9.29 -12.79 -5.08
N VAL A 71 9.58 -12.92 -3.80
CA VAL A 71 10.40 -11.96 -3.04
C VAL A 71 11.83 -12.00 -3.57
N THR A 72 12.37 -10.83 -3.86
CA THR A 72 13.74 -10.64 -4.36
C THR A 72 14.58 -9.83 -3.37
N LYS A 73 15.88 -9.69 -3.66
CA LYS A 73 16.80 -8.83 -2.89
C LYS A 73 16.22 -7.43 -2.66
N TYR A 74 15.62 -6.85 -3.70
CA TYR A 74 15.07 -5.50 -3.65
C TYR A 74 13.77 -5.39 -2.85
N THR A 75 12.96 -6.45 -2.86
CA THR A 75 11.77 -6.56 -2.01
C THR A 75 12.14 -6.46 -0.53
N ALA A 76 13.20 -7.17 -0.11
CA ALA A 76 13.73 -7.11 1.26
C ALA A 76 14.37 -5.75 1.60
N LEU A 77 15.11 -5.14 0.67
CA LEU A 77 15.68 -3.80 0.86
C LEU A 77 14.60 -2.75 1.13
N LEU A 78 13.48 -2.76 0.39
CA LEU A 78 12.40 -1.81 0.63
C LEU A 78 11.72 -2.08 1.98
N LEU A 79 11.50 -3.34 2.37
CA LEU A 79 10.95 -3.63 3.70
C LEU A 79 11.86 -3.13 4.84
N LYS A 80 13.18 -3.30 4.69
CA LYS A 80 14.18 -2.73 5.61
C LYS A 80 14.05 -1.21 5.68
N ALA A 81 14.01 -0.53 4.53
CA ALA A 81 13.86 0.93 4.46
C ALA A 81 12.59 1.42 5.17
N LYS A 82 11.46 0.72 4.99
CA LYS A 82 10.20 1.06 5.68
C LYS A 82 10.30 0.89 7.19
N ALA A 83 10.90 -0.21 7.66
CA ALA A 83 11.09 -0.43 9.09
C ALA A 83 12.04 0.60 9.73
N ALA A 84 13.11 0.98 9.02
CA ALA A 84 14.03 2.02 9.44
C ALA A 84 13.36 3.41 9.46
N ALA A 85 12.54 3.75 8.46
CA ALA A 85 11.79 5.00 8.44
C ALA A 85 10.76 5.09 9.58
N ASP A 86 10.09 3.98 9.92
CA ASP A 86 9.20 3.89 11.07
C ASP A 86 9.95 4.13 12.39
N LEU A 87 11.17 3.58 12.55
CA LEU A 87 12.02 3.82 13.73
C LEU A 87 12.54 5.25 13.82
N ALA A 88 12.92 5.82 12.67
CA ALA A 88 13.44 7.17 12.61
C ALA A 88 12.37 8.22 12.94
N GLY A 89 11.10 7.91 12.64
CA GLY A 89 9.97 8.73 13.05
C GLY A 89 10.04 10.15 12.49
N ASN A 90 9.96 11.15 13.39
CA ASN A 90 10.13 12.56 13.03
C ASN A 90 11.49 13.13 13.43
N ASP A 91 12.42 12.31 13.89
CA ASP A 91 13.74 12.74 14.35
C ASP A 91 14.73 12.77 13.19
N ASN A 92 15.13 13.97 12.76
CA ASN A 92 16.12 14.13 11.69
C ASN A 92 17.52 13.63 12.09
N SER A 93 17.82 13.57 13.38
CA SER A 93 19.12 13.09 13.89
C SER A 93 19.19 11.56 14.01
N SER A 94 18.08 10.87 13.78
CA SER A 94 18.02 9.42 13.91
C SER A 94 19.01 8.73 12.95
N PRO A 95 19.84 7.80 13.43
CA PRO A 95 20.79 7.07 12.59
C PRO A 95 20.07 6.19 11.56
N HIS A 96 18.81 5.82 11.80
CA HIS A 96 18.04 4.97 10.91
C HIS A 96 17.74 5.63 9.55
N TRP A 97 17.83 6.97 9.42
CA TRP A 97 17.74 7.61 8.09
C TRP A 97 18.89 7.22 7.17
N GLU A 98 20.07 6.88 7.70
CA GLU A 98 21.15 6.33 6.89
C GLU A 98 20.80 4.94 6.35
N GLU A 99 20.12 4.11 7.15
CA GLU A 99 19.66 2.80 6.71
C GLU A 99 18.60 2.91 5.60
N VAL A 100 17.71 3.90 5.69
CA VAL A 100 16.75 4.21 4.62
C VAL A 100 17.48 4.60 3.34
N LEU A 101 18.49 5.49 3.44
CA LEU A 101 19.26 5.92 2.28
C LEU A 101 20.05 4.78 1.67
N ASP A 102 20.79 3.99 2.45
CA ASP A 102 21.56 2.85 1.96
C ASP A 102 20.66 1.87 1.20
N ALA A 103 19.54 1.47 1.81
CA ALA A 103 18.62 0.51 1.20
C ALA A 103 17.97 1.05 -0.09
N THR A 104 17.51 2.30 -0.08
CA THR A 104 16.88 2.91 -1.26
C THR A 104 17.88 3.22 -2.37
N ASN A 105 19.10 3.67 -2.03
CA ASN A 105 20.17 3.91 -3.00
C ASN A 105 20.59 2.61 -3.69
N LYS A 106 20.67 1.47 -2.98
CA LYS A 106 20.95 0.16 -3.60
C LYS A 106 19.89 -0.22 -4.64
N ILE A 107 18.62 0.06 -4.37
CA ILE A 107 17.54 -0.21 -5.33
C ILE A 107 17.65 0.73 -6.54
N ILE A 108 17.85 2.04 -6.31
CA ILE A 108 17.95 3.04 -7.39
C ILE A 108 19.19 2.77 -8.27
N ALA A 109 20.36 2.56 -7.65
CA ALA A 109 21.63 2.31 -8.33
C ALA A 109 21.65 1.00 -9.12
N SER A 110 20.74 0.07 -8.84
CA SER A 110 20.60 -1.15 -9.67
C SER A 110 20.20 -0.86 -11.11
N ASN A 111 19.55 0.30 -11.36
CA ASN A 111 18.93 0.65 -12.65
C ASN A 111 17.94 -0.40 -13.17
N LYS A 112 17.48 -1.33 -12.33
CA LYS A 112 16.53 -2.35 -12.74
C LYS A 112 15.10 -1.81 -12.73
N PHE A 113 14.74 -0.92 -11.80
CA PHE A 113 13.36 -0.46 -11.61
C PHE A 113 13.06 0.83 -12.36
N SER A 114 11.81 0.98 -12.80
CA SER A 114 11.33 2.18 -13.47
C SER A 114 9.87 2.43 -13.08
N LEU A 115 9.47 3.70 -12.95
CA LEU A 115 8.05 4.03 -12.78
C LEU A 115 7.26 3.58 -14.01
N TYR A 116 6.07 3.06 -13.78
CA TYR A 116 5.16 2.67 -14.84
C TYR A 116 4.56 3.94 -15.47
N PRO A 117 4.69 4.14 -16.80
CA PRO A 117 4.33 5.42 -17.42
C PRO A 117 2.85 5.77 -17.33
N ASN A 118 1.97 4.78 -17.50
CA ASN A 118 0.52 4.99 -17.48
C ASN A 118 -0.04 4.66 -16.10
N LEU A 119 -0.16 5.68 -15.24
CA LEU A 119 -0.65 5.50 -13.88
C LEU A 119 -2.04 4.84 -13.81
N TYR A 120 -2.92 5.14 -14.78
CA TYR A 120 -4.25 4.57 -14.83
C TYR A 120 -4.22 3.05 -15.06
N GLU A 121 -3.30 2.54 -15.87
CA GLU A 121 -3.14 1.10 -16.14
C GLU A 121 -2.28 0.37 -15.09
N LEU A 122 -1.52 1.10 -14.26
CA LEU A 122 -0.62 0.51 -13.25
C LEU A 122 -1.33 -0.44 -12.30
N PHE A 123 -2.56 -0.12 -11.88
CA PHE A 123 -3.33 -0.93 -10.93
C PHE A 123 -4.28 -1.93 -11.61
N LYS A 124 -4.20 -2.04 -12.94
CA LYS A 124 -5.04 -2.91 -13.77
C LYS A 124 -4.23 -4.09 -14.31
N LEU A 125 -4.78 -4.90 -15.21
CA LEU A 125 -4.09 -6.09 -15.70
C LEU A 125 -2.71 -5.79 -16.35
N PRO A 126 -2.54 -4.74 -17.18
CA PRO A 126 -1.25 -4.43 -17.81
C PRO A 126 -0.13 -4.07 -16.82
N GLY A 127 -0.46 -3.48 -15.68
CA GLY A 127 0.54 -3.11 -14.68
C GLY A 127 0.98 -4.28 -13.79
N LYS A 128 0.44 -5.49 -13.98
CA LYS A 128 0.71 -6.66 -13.13
C LYS A 128 2.17 -7.03 -13.30
N LEU A 129 2.92 -7.10 -12.19
CA LEU A 129 4.35 -7.39 -12.23
C LEU A 129 5.14 -6.43 -13.15
N ALA A 130 4.71 -5.18 -13.22
CA ALA A 130 5.44 -4.15 -13.94
C ALA A 130 6.84 -3.93 -13.35
N ASN A 131 7.71 -3.23 -14.09
CA ASN A 131 9.05 -2.84 -13.63
C ASN A 131 9.04 -1.93 -12.38
N GLU A 132 7.88 -1.34 -12.03
CA GLU A 132 7.67 -0.58 -10.80
C GLU A 132 7.39 -1.50 -9.59
N SER A 133 7.10 -2.78 -9.80
CA SER A 133 6.63 -3.69 -8.76
C SER A 133 7.76 -4.34 -7.97
N LEU A 134 7.69 -4.26 -6.64
CA LEU A 134 8.62 -4.95 -5.73
C LEU A 134 7.95 -6.08 -4.95
N PHE A 135 6.64 -5.97 -4.67
CA PHE A 135 5.87 -7.04 -4.02
C PHE A 135 4.39 -6.89 -4.34
N GLU A 136 3.76 -8.00 -4.74
CA GLU A 136 2.35 -8.08 -5.07
C GLU A 136 1.71 -9.30 -4.43
N LEU A 137 0.45 -9.17 -4.04
CA LEU A 137 -0.39 -10.33 -3.81
C LEU A 137 -0.84 -10.86 -5.18
N GLN A 138 -0.46 -12.11 -5.47
CA GLN A 138 -0.73 -12.76 -6.74
C GLN A 138 -2.16 -13.27 -6.81
N TYR A 139 -2.87 -12.91 -7.88
CA TYR A 139 -4.19 -13.42 -8.24
C TYR A 139 -4.09 -14.09 -9.61
N SER A 140 -4.78 -15.20 -9.80
CA SER A 140 -4.89 -15.85 -11.11
C SER A 140 -6.16 -16.69 -11.19
N ASP A 141 -6.89 -16.50 -12.27
CA ASP A 141 -7.98 -17.39 -12.69
C ASP A 141 -7.53 -18.31 -13.85
N PHE A 142 -6.22 -18.42 -14.05
CA PHE A 142 -5.55 -19.15 -15.13
C PHE A 142 -6.00 -18.75 -16.55
N GLY A 143 -6.64 -17.58 -16.71
CA GLY A 143 -7.19 -17.14 -17.99
C GLY A 143 -8.40 -17.94 -18.45
N VAL A 144 -9.05 -18.69 -17.55
CA VAL A 144 -10.27 -19.45 -17.85
C VAL A 144 -11.49 -18.79 -17.23
N GLY A 145 -12.65 -18.87 -17.89
CA GLY A 145 -13.90 -18.25 -17.43
C GLY A 145 -14.58 -18.97 -16.25
N THR A 146 -14.20 -20.22 -15.99
CA THR A 146 -14.79 -21.09 -14.97
C THR A 146 -13.72 -21.92 -14.26
N GLY A 147 -14.04 -22.45 -13.07
CA GLY A 147 -13.12 -23.28 -12.29
C GLY A 147 -12.30 -22.48 -11.29
N ASP A 148 -11.15 -23.03 -10.89
CA ASP A 148 -10.37 -22.54 -9.76
C ASP A 148 -9.80 -21.13 -9.96
N ILE A 149 -9.64 -20.43 -8.83
CA ILE A 149 -9.02 -19.12 -8.73
C ILE A 149 -7.97 -19.20 -7.62
N VAL A 150 -6.73 -18.85 -7.94
CA VAL A 150 -5.69 -18.60 -6.95
C VAL A 150 -5.83 -17.18 -6.47
N ARG A 151 -6.12 -17.02 -5.18
CA ARG A 151 -6.24 -15.72 -4.53
C ARG A 151 -5.84 -15.79 -3.05
N PRO A 152 -5.27 -14.72 -2.49
CA PRO A 152 -5.16 -14.54 -1.05
C PRO A 152 -6.51 -14.17 -0.44
N GLY A 153 -6.87 -14.83 0.65
CA GLY A 153 -8.12 -14.60 1.39
C GLY A 153 -9.21 -15.64 1.09
N VAL A 154 -10.40 -15.40 1.62
CA VAL A 154 -11.59 -16.25 1.43
C VAL A 154 -12.51 -15.69 0.33
N ASP A 155 -13.44 -16.50 -0.16
CA ASP A 155 -14.18 -16.21 -1.39
C ASP A 155 -14.97 -14.90 -1.41
N TRP A 156 -15.44 -14.46 -0.24
CA TRP A 156 -16.19 -13.21 -0.06
C TRP A 156 -15.30 -12.04 0.41
N GLY A 157 -14.00 -12.29 0.57
CA GLY A 157 -13.03 -11.49 1.32
C GLY A 157 -11.98 -10.74 0.48
N THR A 158 -12.13 -10.67 -0.83
CA THR A 158 -11.06 -10.17 -1.70
C THR A 158 -11.00 -8.64 -1.77
N PHE A 159 -9.78 -8.13 -1.87
CA PHE A 159 -9.46 -6.69 -1.96
C PHE A 159 -10.35 -5.93 -2.96
N PHE A 160 -10.53 -6.51 -4.15
CA PHE A 160 -11.31 -5.90 -5.23
C PHE A 160 -12.79 -5.89 -4.93
N ARG A 161 -13.33 -6.98 -4.40
CA ARG A 161 -14.77 -7.10 -4.13
C ARG A 161 -15.21 -6.21 -2.97
N TRP A 162 -14.39 -6.01 -1.94
CA TRP A 162 -14.74 -5.11 -0.84
C TRP A 162 -14.85 -3.64 -1.25
N GLN A 163 -14.15 -3.25 -2.30
CA GLN A 163 -14.03 -1.86 -2.73
C GLN A 163 -14.70 -1.56 -4.07
N GLY A 164 -15.12 -2.62 -4.77
CA GLY A 164 -15.81 -2.51 -6.05
C GLY A 164 -17.17 -1.82 -5.93
N PRO A 165 -17.73 -1.38 -7.07
CA PRO A 165 -18.99 -0.63 -7.08
C PRO A 165 -20.15 -1.38 -6.44
N SER A 166 -20.75 -0.77 -5.42
CA SER A 166 -21.91 -1.32 -4.70
C SER A 166 -23.23 -0.96 -5.37
N GLY A 167 -24.31 -1.60 -4.92
CA GLY A 167 -25.65 -1.39 -5.46
C GLY A 167 -25.92 -2.21 -6.73
N ASP A 168 -27.05 -1.92 -7.38
CA ASP A 168 -27.47 -2.61 -8.60
C ASP A 168 -26.69 -2.09 -9.83
N GLN A 169 -25.60 -2.78 -10.15
CA GLN A 169 -24.76 -2.51 -11.32
C GLN A 169 -25.31 -3.15 -12.61
N LYS A 170 -26.60 -3.48 -12.66
CA LYS A 170 -27.34 -3.92 -13.87
C LYS A 170 -26.71 -5.13 -14.57
N GLY A 171 -26.27 -6.11 -13.78
CA GLY A 171 -25.62 -7.34 -14.28
C GLY A 171 -24.18 -7.16 -14.72
N SER A 172 -23.56 -6.00 -14.50
CA SER A 172 -22.14 -5.79 -14.75
C SER A 172 -21.27 -6.69 -13.85
N PRO A 173 -20.20 -7.31 -14.37
CA PRO A 173 -19.22 -8.01 -13.55
C PRO A 173 -18.37 -7.06 -12.68
N ILE A 174 -18.44 -5.76 -12.93
CA ILE A 174 -17.81 -4.72 -12.12
C ILE A 174 -18.75 -4.41 -10.94
N SER A 175 -18.71 -5.27 -9.93
CA SER A 175 -19.58 -5.15 -8.76
C SER A 175 -18.87 -5.61 -7.48
N GLY A 176 -19.19 -4.97 -6.36
CA GLY A 176 -18.61 -5.23 -5.06
C GLY A 176 -19.45 -4.69 -3.90
N ALA A 177 -18.85 -4.64 -2.73
CA ALA A 177 -19.49 -4.24 -1.49
C ALA A 177 -19.42 -2.73 -1.24
N GLY A 178 -18.45 -2.03 -1.85
CA GLY A 178 -18.28 -0.58 -1.72
C GLY A 178 -17.99 -0.11 -0.29
N TRP A 179 -17.32 -0.91 0.54
CA TRP A 179 -17.13 -0.64 1.98
C TRP A 179 -16.00 0.34 2.29
N VAL A 180 -15.10 0.60 1.33
CA VAL A 180 -13.96 1.51 1.54
C VAL A 180 -13.96 2.64 0.48
N PRO A 181 -15.00 3.49 0.45
CA PRO A 181 -15.06 4.58 -0.51
C PRO A 181 -14.02 5.67 -0.18
N PRO A 182 -13.36 6.28 -1.19
CA PRO A 182 -12.54 7.47 -0.98
C PRO A 182 -13.34 8.62 -0.36
N SER A 183 -12.71 9.39 0.51
CA SER A 183 -13.34 10.55 1.14
C SER A 183 -13.34 11.78 0.22
N GLN A 184 -14.26 12.72 0.44
CA GLN A 184 -14.24 14.01 -0.27
C GLN A 184 -12.91 14.75 -0.05
N ASN A 185 -12.29 14.61 1.12
CA ASN A 185 -11.03 15.27 1.45
C ASN A 185 -9.86 14.87 0.54
N ILE A 186 -9.80 13.62 0.05
CA ILE A 186 -8.77 13.24 -0.93
C ILE A 186 -9.10 13.75 -2.33
N VAL A 187 -10.39 13.79 -2.70
CA VAL A 187 -10.84 14.38 -3.97
C VAL A 187 -10.47 15.86 -4.03
N ASP A 188 -10.78 16.62 -3.00
CA ASP A 188 -10.47 18.05 -2.90
C ASP A 188 -8.95 18.29 -2.92
N PHE A 189 -8.19 17.46 -2.20
CA PHE A 189 -6.73 17.56 -2.17
C PHE A 189 -6.09 17.36 -3.55
N LEU A 190 -6.51 16.35 -4.32
CA LEU A 190 -5.98 16.10 -5.66
C LEU A 190 -6.45 17.20 -6.65
N THR A 191 -7.71 17.62 -6.54
CA THR A 191 -8.29 18.67 -7.38
C THR A 191 -7.57 20.02 -7.19
N ASN A 192 -7.38 20.44 -5.94
CA ASN A 192 -6.71 21.72 -5.62
C ASN A 192 -5.24 21.75 -6.04
N ARG A 193 -4.62 20.59 -6.21
CA ARG A 193 -3.24 20.45 -6.72
C ARG A 193 -3.15 20.42 -8.25
N GLY A 194 -4.27 20.37 -8.96
CA GLY A 194 -4.30 20.12 -10.40
C GLY A 194 -3.82 18.71 -10.78
N ASP A 195 -3.91 17.74 -9.87
CA ASP A 195 -3.38 16.38 -10.07
C ASP A 195 -4.39 15.48 -10.80
N VAL A 196 -4.60 15.80 -12.09
CA VAL A 196 -5.62 15.17 -12.94
C VAL A 196 -5.33 13.68 -13.16
N GLU A 197 -4.06 13.29 -13.31
CA GLU A 197 -3.70 11.89 -13.56
C GLU A 197 -3.95 11.00 -12.34
N ARG A 198 -3.58 11.45 -11.13
CA ARG A 198 -3.88 10.68 -9.91
C ARG A 198 -5.34 10.72 -9.55
N LEU A 199 -6.05 11.81 -9.81
CA LEU A 199 -7.50 11.89 -9.59
C LEU A 199 -8.23 10.84 -10.43
N LYS A 200 -7.93 10.79 -11.75
CA LYS A 200 -8.47 9.81 -12.70
C LYS A 200 -8.17 8.35 -12.29
N ASN A 201 -6.99 8.09 -11.74
CA ASN A 201 -6.60 6.75 -11.31
C ASN A 201 -7.17 6.36 -9.92
N THR A 202 -7.26 7.30 -8.99
CA THR A 202 -7.57 7.00 -7.57
C THR A 202 -9.08 7.03 -7.31
N ILE A 203 -9.82 7.88 -8.03
CA ILE A 203 -11.24 8.14 -7.77
C ILE A 203 -12.07 7.57 -8.91
N GLN A 204 -12.87 6.55 -8.62
CA GLN A 204 -13.86 6.01 -9.54
C GLN A 204 -15.23 6.62 -9.22
N TYR A 205 -15.72 7.52 -10.06
CA TYR A 205 -17.05 8.11 -9.91
C TYR A 205 -18.15 7.09 -10.24
N CYS A 206 -19.31 7.22 -9.58
CA CYS A 206 -20.49 6.40 -9.82
C CYS A 206 -21.77 7.22 -9.76
N GLY A 207 -22.63 7.10 -10.79
CA GLY A 207 -23.79 7.97 -10.93
C GLY A 207 -23.44 9.48 -10.91
N ILE A 208 -24.40 10.31 -11.26
CA ILE A 208 -24.28 11.75 -11.06
C ILE A 208 -24.42 12.01 -9.56
N ASN A 209 -23.30 12.28 -8.89
CA ASN A 209 -23.21 12.45 -7.44
C ASN A 209 -23.74 11.26 -6.62
N GLY A 210 -23.55 10.02 -7.10
CA GLY A 210 -24.01 8.81 -6.42
C GLY A 210 -25.49 8.48 -6.65
N ASN A 211 -26.24 9.28 -7.42
CA ASN A 211 -27.66 9.05 -7.65
C ASN A 211 -27.92 7.68 -8.34
N PRO A 212 -28.68 6.75 -7.73
CA PRO A 212 -28.90 5.41 -8.24
C PRO A 212 -29.67 5.33 -9.56
N ALA A 213 -30.38 6.39 -9.96
CA ALA A 213 -31.06 6.45 -11.25
C ALA A 213 -30.13 6.83 -12.42
N THR A 214 -28.87 7.14 -12.13
CA THR A 214 -27.91 7.69 -13.09
C THR A 214 -26.62 6.87 -13.12
N SER A 215 -25.78 7.10 -14.12
CA SER A 215 -24.50 6.42 -14.29
C SER A 215 -23.41 7.38 -14.74
N VAL A 216 -22.16 6.94 -14.62
CA VAL A 216 -20.97 7.59 -15.16
C VAL A 216 -20.18 6.56 -15.95
N THR A 217 -19.62 6.97 -17.08
CA THR A 217 -18.74 6.12 -17.89
C THR A 217 -17.28 6.30 -17.46
N THR A 218 -16.57 5.20 -17.20
CA THR A 218 -15.14 5.22 -16.85
C THR A 218 -14.29 5.59 -18.07
N PRO A 219 -13.01 5.99 -17.86
CA PRO A 219 -12.07 6.16 -18.97
C PRO A 219 -11.87 4.91 -19.85
N SER A 220 -12.14 3.72 -19.31
CA SER A 220 -12.12 2.45 -20.06
C SER A 220 -13.46 2.10 -20.74
N GLY A 221 -14.47 2.96 -20.64
CA GLY A 221 -15.77 2.79 -21.30
C GLY A 221 -16.81 2.00 -20.51
N ASP A 222 -16.52 1.60 -19.26
CA ASP A 222 -17.47 0.86 -18.44
C ASP A 222 -18.50 1.81 -17.79
N VAL A 223 -19.74 1.36 -17.67
CA VAL A 223 -20.82 2.14 -17.04
C VAL A 223 -20.91 1.77 -15.57
N VAL A 224 -20.78 2.76 -14.68
CA VAL A 224 -20.89 2.59 -13.23
C VAL A 224 -22.10 3.36 -12.72
N TYR A 225 -23.09 2.63 -12.21
CA TYR A 225 -24.33 3.20 -11.69
C TYR A 225 -24.15 3.72 -10.27
N GLY A 226 -24.96 4.73 -9.91
CA GLY A 226 -25.08 5.15 -8.52
C GLY A 226 -25.66 4.05 -7.63
N ASN A 227 -25.74 4.32 -6.33
CA ASN A 227 -26.13 3.32 -5.33
C ASN A 227 -27.08 3.94 -4.30
N PRO A 228 -27.92 3.13 -3.64
CA PRO A 228 -28.87 3.61 -2.65
C PRO A 228 -28.21 4.14 -1.37
N PHE A 229 -26.90 3.89 -1.18
CA PHE A 229 -26.15 4.31 0.01
C PHE A 229 -25.59 5.74 -0.11
N GLY A 230 -25.78 6.41 -1.24
CA GLY A 230 -25.27 7.77 -1.46
C GLY A 230 -23.76 7.85 -1.61
N ILE A 231 -23.08 6.71 -1.87
CA ILE A 231 -21.64 6.69 -2.16
C ILE A 231 -21.43 7.37 -3.51
N LYS A 232 -20.52 8.35 -3.55
CA LYS A 232 -20.19 9.11 -4.77
C LYS A 232 -18.99 8.56 -5.51
N TYR A 233 -18.11 7.88 -4.78
CA TYR A 233 -16.80 7.44 -5.25
C TYR A 233 -16.50 6.02 -4.76
N PHE A 234 -15.92 5.22 -5.63
CA PHE A 234 -15.27 3.95 -5.32
C PHE A 234 -13.75 4.07 -5.50
N ASN A 235 -13.00 3.09 -5.01
CA ASN A 235 -11.55 3.08 -5.14
C ASN A 235 -11.14 2.76 -6.59
N GLY A 236 -10.62 3.75 -7.31
CA GLY A 236 -10.15 3.59 -8.68
C GLY A 236 -8.91 2.71 -8.83
N LYS A 237 -8.12 2.52 -7.76
CA LYS A 237 -7.00 1.56 -7.76
C LYS A 237 -7.45 0.11 -7.57
N ALA A 238 -8.68 -0.11 -7.13
CA ALA A 238 -9.34 -1.41 -7.16
C ALA A 238 -10.20 -1.60 -8.42
N TYR A 239 -10.20 -0.62 -9.34
CA TYR A 239 -10.97 -0.71 -10.57
C TYR A 239 -10.28 -1.60 -11.61
N LEU A 240 -10.93 -2.69 -12.01
CA LEU A 240 -10.54 -3.54 -13.13
C LEU A 240 -11.58 -3.42 -14.26
N PRO A 241 -11.22 -2.92 -15.44
CA PRO A 241 -12.16 -2.78 -16.55
C PRO A 241 -12.71 -4.12 -17.02
N LYS A 242 -13.97 -4.16 -17.46
CA LYS A 242 -14.60 -5.39 -17.96
C LYS A 242 -13.82 -5.99 -19.13
N ALA A 243 -13.32 -5.13 -20.02
CA ALA A 243 -12.52 -5.55 -21.17
C ALA A 243 -11.18 -6.22 -20.80
N GLN A 244 -10.73 -6.08 -19.55
CA GLN A 244 -9.52 -6.72 -19.03
C GLN A 244 -9.84 -7.90 -18.10
N MET A 245 -11.12 -8.19 -17.86
CA MET A 245 -11.53 -9.38 -17.13
C MET A 245 -11.53 -10.59 -18.06
N THR A 246 -11.25 -11.76 -17.51
CA THR A 246 -11.34 -13.02 -18.24
C THR A 246 -12.78 -13.28 -18.66
N GLU A 247 -12.99 -13.60 -19.94
CA GLU A 247 -14.32 -13.86 -20.48
C GLU A 247 -15.02 -15.00 -19.73
N GLY A 248 -16.30 -14.82 -19.41
CA GLY A 248 -17.10 -15.76 -18.62
C GLY A 248 -16.87 -15.66 -17.11
N ARG A 249 -15.83 -14.97 -16.64
CA ARG A 249 -15.54 -14.79 -15.21
C ARG A 249 -16.32 -13.60 -14.64
N MET A 250 -17.25 -13.88 -13.73
CA MET A 250 -18.07 -12.85 -13.06
C MET A 250 -17.47 -12.38 -11.72
N GLU A 251 -16.43 -13.05 -11.23
CA GLU A 251 -15.78 -12.64 -10.00
C GLU A 251 -14.88 -11.41 -10.25
N TYR A 252 -15.22 -10.32 -9.58
CA TYR A 252 -14.55 -9.05 -9.75
C TYR A 252 -13.11 -9.07 -9.22
N GLY A 253 -12.14 -8.81 -10.11
CA GLY A 253 -10.72 -8.73 -9.77
C GLY A 253 -9.95 -10.06 -9.75
N ALA A 254 -10.56 -11.18 -10.18
CA ALA A 254 -10.02 -12.53 -10.01
C ALA A 254 -8.61 -12.78 -10.61
N ASN A 255 -8.15 -11.98 -11.58
CA ASN A 255 -6.83 -12.12 -12.20
C ASN A 255 -5.90 -10.90 -12.01
N ASN A 256 -6.34 -9.90 -11.24
CA ASN A 256 -5.58 -8.68 -11.03
C ASN A 256 -4.85 -8.71 -9.69
N ASN A 257 -3.56 -8.38 -9.70
CA ASN A 257 -2.77 -8.42 -8.47
C ASN A 257 -3.02 -7.20 -7.59
N VAL A 258 -2.86 -7.34 -6.28
CA VAL A 258 -2.76 -6.17 -5.40
C VAL A 258 -1.31 -5.74 -5.35
N ARG A 259 -1.01 -4.46 -5.54
CA ARG A 259 0.35 -3.92 -5.44
C ARG A 259 0.61 -3.50 -4.00
N ILE A 260 1.66 -4.07 -3.39
CA ILE A 260 1.99 -3.84 -1.97
C ILE A 260 3.17 -2.91 -1.87
N LEU A 261 4.28 -3.30 -2.48
CA LEU A 261 5.52 -2.54 -2.49
C LEU A 261 5.86 -2.16 -3.93
N ARG A 262 6.12 -0.87 -4.15
CA ARG A 262 6.35 -0.29 -5.48
C ARG A 262 7.51 0.69 -5.47
N TYR A 263 8.11 0.92 -6.63
CA TYR A 263 9.30 1.75 -6.80
C TYR A 263 9.04 3.23 -6.45
N ALA A 264 7.80 3.72 -6.60
CA ALA A 264 7.44 5.05 -6.12
C ALA A 264 7.70 5.24 -4.61
N ASP A 265 7.56 4.18 -3.78
CA ASP A 265 7.85 4.24 -2.35
C ASP A 265 9.35 4.33 -2.08
N VAL A 266 10.16 3.61 -2.88
CA VAL A 266 11.63 3.72 -2.85
C VAL A 266 12.06 5.17 -3.10
N LEU A 267 11.53 5.79 -4.16
CA LEU A 267 11.87 7.15 -4.54
C LEU A 267 11.45 8.15 -3.46
N LEU A 268 10.22 8.07 -2.95
CA LEU A 268 9.74 9.03 -1.96
C LEU A 268 10.39 8.85 -0.59
N LEU A 269 10.73 7.62 -0.17
CA LEU A 269 11.53 7.38 1.03
C LEU A 269 12.97 7.88 0.85
N ASN A 270 13.56 7.72 -0.33
CA ASN A 270 14.88 8.28 -0.64
C ASN A 270 14.86 9.81 -0.55
N ALA A 271 13.86 10.46 -1.15
CA ALA A 271 13.68 11.90 -1.09
C ALA A 271 13.56 12.39 0.36
N GLU A 272 12.71 11.72 1.16
CA GLU A 272 12.52 12.05 2.57
C GLU A 272 13.83 11.92 3.37
N ALA A 273 14.52 10.79 3.24
CA ALA A 273 15.74 10.55 3.98
C ALA A 273 16.85 11.53 3.58
N LYS A 274 16.96 11.89 2.28
CA LYS A 274 17.89 12.93 1.82
C LYS A 274 17.61 14.27 2.48
N VAL A 275 16.36 14.75 2.42
CA VAL A 275 15.97 16.03 3.01
C VAL A 275 16.21 16.06 4.52
N ARG A 276 15.87 14.98 5.24
CA ARG A 276 16.11 14.89 6.68
C ARG A 276 17.59 14.92 7.06
N LYS A 277 18.45 14.42 6.18
CA LYS A 277 19.91 14.49 6.33
C LYS A 277 20.54 15.77 5.76
N GLY A 278 19.74 16.77 5.38
CA GLY A 278 20.23 18.03 4.80
C GLY A 278 20.78 17.89 3.38
N GLN A 279 20.44 16.82 2.67
CA GLN A 279 20.80 16.58 1.27
C GLN A 279 19.65 16.97 0.34
N ASN A 280 19.94 17.12 -0.95
CA ASN A 280 18.93 17.44 -1.96
C ASN A 280 18.10 16.19 -2.34
N GLY A 281 16.80 16.22 -2.06
CA GLY A 281 15.84 15.15 -2.37
C GLY A 281 15.07 15.35 -3.68
N ASP A 282 15.44 16.33 -4.51
CA ASP A 282 14.59 16.80 -5.61
C ASP A 282 14.45 15.75 -6.71
N GLU A 283 15.54 15.07 -7.06
CA GLU A 283 15.55 14.12 -8.18
C GLU A 283 14.55 12.96 -8.03
N PRO A 284 14.60 12.14 -6.96
CA PRO A 284 13.61 11.08 -6.79
C PRO A 284 12.18 11.60 -6.64
N PHE A 285 12.00 12.77 -6.02
CA PHE A 285 10.69 13.43 -5.90
C PHE A 285 10.14 13.89 -7.26
N ARG A 286 11.00 14.47 -8.10
CA ARG A 286 10.68 14.96 -9.45
C ARG A 286 10.19 13.84 -10.35
N LEU A 287 10.85 12.67 -10.34
CA LEU A 287 10.44 11.52 -11.15
C LEU A 287 8.98 11.10 -10.90
N VAL A 288 8.55 11.11 -9.63
CA VAL A 288 7.19 10.77 -9.24
C VAL A 288 6.18 11.82 -9.71
N ARG A 289 6.55 13.10 -9.62
CA ARG A 289 5.72 14.24 -10.08
C ARG A 289 5.56 14.31 -11.58
N GLU A 290 6.64 14.08 -12.32
CA GLU A 290 6.63 14.10 -13.78
C GLU A 290 5.73 13.00 -14.34
N ARG A 291 5.74 11.81 -13.74
CA ARG A 291 4.81 10.73 -14.08
C ARG A 291 3.34 11.14 -13.88
N ALA A 292 3.05 12.00 -12.89
CA ALA A 292 1.74 12.58 -12.66
C ALA A 292 1.46 13.86 -13.48
N LYS A 293 2.37 14.26 -14.37
CA LYS A 293 2.31 15.48 -15.19
C LYS A 293 2.24 16.77 -14.36
N LEU A 294 2.83 16.76 -13.17
CA LEU A 294 2.95 17.93 -12.32
C LEU A 294 4.29 18.63 -12.53
N GLY A 295 4.31 19.96 -12.38
CA GLY A 295 5.53 20.75 -12.51
C GLY A 295 6.60 20.39 -11.48
N ALA A 296 7.87 20.55 -11.87
CA ALA A 296 9.01 20.36 -10.99
C ALA A 296 9.01 21.36 -9.83
N ILE A 297 9.56 20.94 -8.69
CA ILE A 297 9.79 21.78 -7.51
C ILE A 297 11.25 21.58 -7.13
N ALA A 298 11.98 22.68 -6.97
CA ALA A 298 13.35 22.68 -6.47
C ALA A 298 13.36 22.88 -4.95
N ASN A 299 14.39 22.35 -4.29
CA ASN A 299 14.58 22.40 -2.84
C ASN A 299 13.35 21.87 -2.08
N VAL A 300 12.96 20.64 -2.42
CA VAL A 300 11.76 20.02 -1.87
C VAL A 300 11.83 19.94 -0.34
N THR A 301 10.74 20.32 0.30
CA THR A 301 10.58 20.26 1.76
C THR A 301 9.98 18.92 2.19
N LEU A 302 10.18 18.56 3.46
CA LEU A 302 9.57 17.37 4.05
C LEU A 302 8.04 17.36 3.90
N ASN A 303 7.37 18.50 4.10
CA ASN A 303 5.93 18.59 3.95
C ASN A 303 5.48 18.32 2.50
N GLN A 304 6.20 18.82 1.51
CA GLN A 304 5.91 18.53 0.10
C GLN A 304 6.09 17.05 -0.23
N ILE A 305 7.11 16.39 0.35
CA ILE A 305 7.30 14.95 0.21
C ILE A 305 6.14 14.17 0.83
N LEU A 306 5.70 14.53 2.04
CA LEU A 306 4.57 13.87 2.71
C LEU A 306 3.24 14.08 1.95
N ASP A 307 3.05 15.25 1.34
CA ASP A 307 1.90 15.50 0.47
C ASP A 307 1.97 14.70 -0.83
N GLU A 308 3.16 14.53 -1.40
CA GLU A 308 3.36 13.69 -2.59
C GLU A 308 3.13 12.21 -2.26
N ARG A 309 3.60 11.73 -1.09
CA ARG A 309 3.28 10.39 -0.57
C ARG A 309 1.77 10.21 -0.37
N ARG A 310 1.08 11.21 0.17
CA ARG A 310 -0.38 11.22 0.30
C ARG A 310 -1.07 11.10 -1.07
N ALA A 311 -0.62 11.87 -2.06
CA ALA A 311 -1.18 11.84 -3.41
C ALA A 311 -0.94 10.49 -4.09
N GLU A 312 0.29 10.01 -4.03
CA GLU A 312 0.76 8.80 -4.70
C GLU A 312 0.14 7.54 -4.10
N PHE A 313 0.05 7.44 -2.76
CA PHE A 313 -0.41 6.24 -2.05
C PHE A 313 -1.86 6.30 -1.57
N ALA A 314 -2.62 7.32 -1.99
CA ALA A 314 -4.05 7.39 -1.69
C ALA A 314 -4.78 6.12 -2.12
N CYS A 315 -5.65 5.60 -1.24
CA CYS A 315 -6.46 4.39 -1.49
C CYS A 315 -5.67 3.10 -1.76
N GLU A 316 -4.41 3.01 -1.32
CA GLU A 316 -3.68 1.75 -1.20
C GLU A 316 -3.85 1.16 0.21
N TRP A 317 -4.22 -0.12 0.29
CA TRP A 317 -4.70 -0.75 1.54
C TRP A 317 -3.70 -0.72 2.70
N TRP A 318 -2.41 -0.66 2.38
CA TRP A 318 -1.31 -0.77 3.35
C TRP A 318 -1.16 0.45 4.26
N GLY A 319 -2.05 1.43 4.12
CA GLY A 319 -2.27 2.47 5.13
C GLY A 319 -1.14 3.49 5.23
N GLU A 320 -0.36 3.67 4.15
CA GLU A 320 0.83 4.53 4.14
C GLU A 320 0.53 5.94 4.64
N ARG A 321 -0.62 6.54 4.30
CA ARG A 321 -1.01 7.86 4.82
C ARG A 321 -1.13 7.87 6.36
N PHE A 322 -1.77 6.87 6.96
CA PHE A 322 -1.94 6.83 8.41
C PHE A 322 -0.58 6.60 9.09
N ASN A 323 0.20 5.64 8.59
CA ASN A 323 1.53 5.33 9.11
C ASN A 323 2.49 6.52 9.00
N ASP A 324 2.46 7.25 7.88
CA ASP A 324 3.23 8.48 7.68
C ASP A 324 2.82 9.55 8.70
N LEU A 325 1.52 9.77 8.90
CA LEU A 325 1.05 10.76 9.86
C LEU A 325 1.43 10.42 11.30
N VAL A 326 1.38 9.13 11.68
CA VAL A 326 1.77 8.66 13.01
C VAL A 326 3.27 8.84 13.21
N ARG A 327 4.11 8.30 12.31
CA ARG A 327 5.57 8.37 12.45
C ARG A 327 6.10 9.80 12.44
N THR A 328 5.45 10.72 11.72
CA THR A 328 5.86 12.14 11.69
C THR A 328 5.18 13.00 12.75
N GLY A 329 4.37 12.43 13.65
CA GLY A 329 3.64 13.17 14.68
C GLY A 329 2.56 14.13 14.17
N LYS A 330 2.12 13.98 12.91
CA LYS A 330 1.13 14.85 12.25
C LYS A 330 -0.30 14.33 12.35
N ALA A 331 -0.51 13.13 12.91
CA ALA A 331 -1.83 12.53 13.02
C ALA A 331 -2.82 13.41 13.82
N LYS A 332 -2.39 13.99 14.95
CA LYS A 332 -3.24 14.87 15.77
C LYS A 332 -3.68 16.14 15.03
N GLU A 333 -2.77 16.74 14.25
CA GLU A 333 -3.04 17.91 13.41
C GLU A 333 -4.13 17.61 12.38
N VAL A 334 -4.07 16.44 11.74
CA VAL A 334 -4.98 16.06 10.66
C VAL A 334 -6.33 15.56 11.18
N PHE A 335 -6.35 14.75 12.23
CA PHE A 335 -7.57 14.09 12.73
C PHE A 335 -8.24 14.86 13.88
N GLY A 336 -7.58 15.87 14.45
CA GLY A 336 -8.14 16.75 15.47
C GLY A 336 -8.59 15.99 16.72
N ALA A 337 -9.82 16.25 17.18
CA ALA A 337 -10.37 15.63 18.39
C ALA A 337 -10.57 14.10 18.27
N LYS A 338 -10.63 13.55 17.06
CA LYS A 338 -10.84 12.11 16.82
C LYS A 338 -9.58 11.26 17.05
N PHE A 339 -8.43 11.90 17.22
CA PHE A 339 -7.17 11.23 17.47
C PHE A 339 -6.64 11.61 18.85
N ILE A 340 -6.41 10.60 19.68
CA ILE A 340 -5.87 10.74 21.04
C ILE A 340 -4.43 10.20 20.99
N PRO A 341 -3.41 11.07 21.15
CA PRO A 341 -2.02 10.64 21.14
C PRO A 341 -1.76 9.58 22.23
N GLY A 342 -1.02 8.54 21.88
CA GLY A 342 -0.73 7.37 22.71
C GLY A 342 -1.83 6.31 22.77
N VAL A 343 -2.96 6.51 22.06
CA VAL A 343 -4.09 5.57 22.01
C VAL A 343 -4.50 5.29 20.57
N SER A 344 -4.72 6.34 19.78
CA SER A 344 -5.28 6.20 18.42
C SER A 344 -4.27 5.76 17.37
N GLU A 345 -2.98 5.65 17.71
CA GLU A 345 -1.92 5.10 16.88
C GLU A 345 -2.10 3.60 16.61
N SER A 346 -2.85 2.89 17.47
CA SER A 346 -2.98 1.44 17.43
C SER A 346 -4.41 1.01 17.73
N LEU A 347 -4.79 -0.12 17.16
CA LEU A 347 -6.01 -0.84 17.50
C LEU A 347 -5.82 -1.57 18.83
N PRO A 348 -6.89 -1.73 19.63
CA PRO A 348 -6.83 -2.55 20.82
C PRO A 348 -6.50 -4.00 20.45
N ILE A 349 -5.71 -4.66 21.32
CA ILE A 349 -5.50 -6.10 21.22
C ILE A 349 -6.86 -6.79 21.37
N PRO A 350 -7.22 -7.75 20.49
CA PRO A 350 -8.50 -8.45 20.60
C PRO A 350 -8.65 -9.12 21.96
N GLN A 351 -9.83 -8.98 22.59
CA GLN A 351 -10.10 -9.51 23.93
C GLN A 351 -9.79 -11.01 24.04
N THR A 352 -10.08 -11.79 23.00
CA THR A 352 -9.78 -13.22 22.95
C THR A 352 -8.29 -13.54 23.09
N GLN A 353 -7.40 -12.67 22.62
CA GLN A 353 -5.96 -12.83 22.78
C GLN A 353 -5.50 -12.43 24.19
N ILE A 354 -6.14 -11.43 24.80
CA ILE A 354 -5.90 -11.05 26.20
C ILE A 354 -6.36 -12.15 27.16
N ASP A 355 -7.50 -12.78 26.89
CA ASP A 355 -8.02 -13.87 27.70
C ASP A 355 -7.12 -15.12 27.58
N ALA A 356 -6.56 -15.37 26.40
CA ALA A 356 -5.62 -16.46 26.17
C ALA A 356 -4.23 -16.20 26.76
N ASN A 357 -3.79 -14.94 26.80
CA ASN A 357 -2.52 -14.54 27.39
C ASN A 357 -2.65 -13.17 28.11
N PRO A 358 -2.76 -13.17 29.45
CA PRO A 358 -2.86 -11.94 30.24
C PRO A 358 -1.66 -10.99 30.11
N ASN A 359 -0.49 -11.45 29.65
CA ASN A 359 0.70 -10.61 29.44
C ASN A 359 0.52 -9.62 28.27
N PHE A 360 -0.57 -9.72 27.50
CA PHE A 360 -0.88 -8.80 26.42
C PHE A 360 -1.66 -7.55 26.86
N ARG A 361 -2.02 -7.43 28.13
CA ARG A 361 -2.67 -6.23 28.70
C ARG A 361 -1.83 -4.96 28.58
#